data_AF-T1BLS3-F1
#
_entry.id   AF-T1BLS3-F1
#
_cell.length_a   1.000
_cell.length_b   1.000
_cell.length_c   1.000
_cell.angle_alpha   90.00
_cell.angle_beta   90.00
_cell.angle_gamma   90.00
#
_symmetry.space_group_name_H-M   'P 1'
#
loop_
_entity.id
_entity.type
_entity.pdbx_description
1 polymer ?
#
loop_
_entity_poly.entity_id
_entity_poly.type
_entity_poly.pdbx_seq_one_letter_code
_entity_poly.pdbx_strand_id
1 'polypeptide(L)'
;DLEISATVDLGLIPPTDVRVEIYYGPLNAIGEIHEAKVREMTLMATPEQGSALYLGRIPTVDCGQQGFAVRVLPQNAEVPLRLEPGLIRWG
;
A
#
# COMPACT_ATOMS: atom_id res chain seq x y z
N ASP A 1 -2.45 12.99 -11.37
CA ASP A 1 -2.37 11.68 -10.71
C ASP A 1 -0.95 11.16 -10.78
N LEU A 2 -0.42 10.77 -9.63
CA LEU A 2 0.89 10.14 -9.50
C LEU A 2 0.68 8.63 -9.48
N GLU A 3 1.37 7.92 -10.37
CA GLU A 3 1.37 6.46 -10.40
C GLU A 3 2.49 5.92 -9.53
N ILE A 4 2.15 4.91 -8.72
CA ILE A 4 3.06 4.25 -7.79
C ILE A 4 3.02 2.77 -8.12
N SER A 5 4.19 2.18 -8.33
CA SER A 5 4.38 0.75 -8.48
C SER A 5 5.15 0.19 -7.30
N ALA A 6 4.78 -1.01 -6.86
CA ALA A 6 5.45 -1.71 -5.79
C ALA A 6 5.60 -3.19 -6.14
N THR A 7 6.83 -3.70 -6.08
CA THR A 7 7.09 -5.13 -6.16
C THR A 7 7.17 -5.68 -4.75
N VAL A 8 6.26 -6.59 -4.41
CA VAL A 8 6.15 -7.19 -3.08
C VAL A 8 6.59 -8.65 -3.15
N ASP A 9 7.58 -9.01 -2.33
CA ASP A 9 7.97 -10.40 -2.10
C ASP A 9 7.05 -11.01 -1.03
N LEU A 10 6.17 -11.90 -1.48
CA LEU A 10 5.18 -12.62 -0.70
C LEU A 10 5.65 -14.05 -0.32
N GLY A 11 6.75 -14.53 -0.91
CA GLY A 11 7.21 -15.91 -0.72
C GLY A 11 6.13 -16.94 -1.07
N LEU A 12 5.60 -17.64 -0.06
CA LEU A 12 4.57 -18.67 -0.23
C LEU A 12 3.13 -18.15 -0.03
N ILE A 13 2.97 -16.87 0.33
CA ILE A 13 1.66 -16.27 0.56
C ILE A 13 1.03 -15.91 -0.80
N PRO A 14 -0.20 -16.36 -1.09
CA PRO A 14 -0.85 -16.01 -2.34
C PRO A 14 -1.23 -14.52 -2.33
N PRO A 15 -1.12 -13.82 -3.48
CA PRO A 15 -1.51 -12.41 -3.60
C PRO A 15 -2.96 -12.09 -3.18
N THR A 16 -3.84 -13.09 -3.16
CA THR A 16 -5.24 -12.97 -2.73
C THR A 16 -5.42 -12.81 -1.22
N ASP A 17 -4.41 -13.26 -0.46
CA ASP A 17 -4.43 -13.23 1.01
C ASP A 17 -3.77 -11.96 1.56
N VAL A 18 -3.44 -11.01 0.68
CA VAL A 18 -2.87 -9.72 1.05
C VAL A 18 -3.60 -8.59 0.33
N ARG A 19 -3.62 -7.44 0.99
CA ARG A 19 -4.01 -6.16 0.40
C ARG A 19 -2.83 -5.22 0.44
N VAL A 20 -2.49 -4.66 -0.72
CA VAL A 20 -1.43 -3.66 -0.83
C VAL A 20 -2.09 -2.30 -0.97
N GLU A 21 -1.67 -1.34 -0.16
CA GLU A 21 -2.29 -0.02 -0.06
C GLU A 21 -1.24 1.08 -0.11
N ILE A 22 -1.60 2.20 -0.74
CA ILE A 22 -0.89 3.46 -0.67
C ILE A 22 -1.53 4.29 0.43
N TYR A 23 -0.73 4.65 1.43
CA TYR A 23 -1.07 5.59 2.49
C TYR A 23 -0.44 6.93 2.13
N TYR A 24 -1.24 7.97 1.89
CA TYR A 24 -0.74 9.25 1.38
C TYR A 24 -1.47 10.46 1.96
N GLY A 25 -0.82 11.61 1.98
CA GLY A 25 -1.39 12.86 2.48
C GLY A 25 -0.34 13.94 2.74
N PRO A 26 -0.77 15.09 3.30
CA PRO A 26 0.12 16.17 3.65
C PRO A 26 1.13 15.75 4.73
N LEU A 27 2.36 16.25 4.59
CA LEU A 27 3.40 16.07 5.60
C LEU A 27 3.34 17.19 6.65
N ASN A 28 3.50 16.82 7.92
CA ASN A 28 3.73 17.78 8.99
C ASN A 28 5.20 18.24 9.04
N ALA A 29 5.52 19.15 9.97
CA ALA A 29 6.86 19.73 10.10
C ALA A 29 7.97 18.71 10.47
N ILE A 30 7.60 17.52 10.95
CA ILE A 30 8.52 16.43 11.27
C ILE A 30 8.52 15.30 10.23
N GLY A 31 7.84 15.49 9.10
CA GLY A 31 7.85 14.56 7.97
C GLY A 31 6.89 13.38 8.09
N GLU A 32 5.92 13.43 9.00
CA GLU A 32 4.87 12.41 9.10
C GLU A 32 3.65 12.79 8.28
N ILE A 33 2.98 11.77 7.72
CA ILE A 33 1.75 11.95 6.95
C ILE A 33 0.58 12.17 7.92
N HIS A 34 -0.01 13.36 7.88
CA HIS A 34 -1.22 13.72 8.62
C HIS A 34 -2.46 13.61 7.71
N GLU A 35 -3.65 13.40 8.28
CA GLU A 35 -4.92 13.28 7.51
C GLU A 35 -4.85 12.30 6.32
N ALA A 36 -4.16 11.18 6.55
CA ALA A 36 -3.85 10.26 5.47
C ALA A 36 -5.10 9.64 4.84
N LYS A 37 -5.04 9.52 3.53
CA LYS A 37 -5.97 8.78 2.70
C LYS A 37 -5.33 7.45 2.31
N VAL A 38 -6.17 6.46 2.09
CA VAL A 38 -5.74 5.12 1.70
C VAL A 38 -6.29 4.81 0.31
N ARG A 39 -5.45 4.24 -0.55
CA ARG A 39 -5.83 3.70 -1.85
C ARG A 39 -5.30 2.29 -1.99
N GLU A 40 -6.19 1.34 -2.24
CA GLU A 40 -5.79 -0.02 -2.58
C GLU A 40 -5.09 -0.05 -3.96
N MET A 41 -4.01 -0.82 -4.05
CA MET A 41 -3.27 -1.06 -5.27
C MET A 41 -3.82 -2.30 -5.98
N THR A 42 -3.77 -2.30 -7.30
CA THR A 42 -4.20 -3.42 -8.14
C THR A 42 -3.01 -4.32 -8.43
N LEU A 43 -3.18 -5.64 -8.28
CA LEU A 43 -2.20 -6.63 -8.75
C LEU A 43 -2.12 -6.57 -10.28
N MET A 44 -0.93 -6.30 -10.82
CA MET A 44 -0.69 -6.19 -12.25
C MET A 44 -0.05 -7.43 -12.83
N ALA A 45 0.90 -8.04 -12.12
CA ALA A 45 1.62 -9.22 -12.57
C ALA A 45 2.24 -9.98 -11.40
N THR A 46 2.53 -11.26 -11.61
CA THR A 46 3.38 -12.08 -10.73
C THR A 46 4.61 -12.50 -11.54
N PRO A 47 5.62 -11.62 -11.69
CA PRO A 47 6.72 -11.80 -12.63
C PRO A 47 7.63 -12.99 -12.29
N GLU A 48 7.73 -13.30 -11.00
CA GLU A 48 8.55 -14.38 -10.47
C GLU A 48 7.79 -15.12 -9.36
N GLN A 49 8.21 -16.34 -9.06
CA GLN A 49 7.54 -17.17 -8.06
C GLN A 49 7.71 -16.54 -6.66
N GLY A 50 6.60 -16.16 -6.03
CA GLY A 50 6.59 -15.46 -4.75
C GLY A 50 6.69 -13.93 -4.84
N SER A 51 6.84 -13.35 -6.03
CA SER A 51 6.87 -11.90 -6.23
C SER A 51 5.63 -11.40 -6.96
N ALA A 52 5.09 -10.27 -6.52
CA ALA A 52 3.88 -9.66 -7.07
C ALA A 52 4.07 -8.16 -7.31
N LEU A 53 3.76 -7.71 -8.52
CA LEU A 53 3.79 -6.30 -8.93
C LEU A 53 2.41 -5.69 -8.74
N TYR A 54 2.34 -4.64 -7.93
CA TYR A 54 1.15 -3.85 -7.67
C TYR A 54 1.27 -2.45 -8.25
N LEU A 55 0.16 -1.88 -8.69
CA LEU A 55 0.07 -0.52 -9.20
C LEU A 55 -1.11 0.22 -8.59
N GLY A 56 -0.88 1.45 -8.15
CA GLY A 56 -1.93 2.33 -7.68
C GLY A 56 -1.68 3.77 -8.13
N ARG A 57 -2.73 4.57 -8.10
CA ARG A 57 -2.68 6.00 -8.45
C ARG A 57 -3.26 6.84 -7.34
N ILE A 58 -2.54 7.90 -6.98
CA ILE A 58 -3.01 8.90 -6.02
C ILE A 58 -3.26 10.24 -6.71
N PRO A 59 -4.32 10.97 -6.31
CA PRO A 59 -4.59 12.29 -6.84
C PRO A 59 -3.51 13.27 -6.39
N THR A 60 -3.01 14.07 -7.32
CA THR A 60 -2.05 15.16 -7.08
C THR A 60 -2.80 16.49 -7.04
N VAL A 61 -3.71 16.61 -6.08
CA VAL A 61 -4.69 17.71 -6.02
C VAL A 61 -4.26 18.86 -5.11
N ASP A 62 -3.45 18.57 -4.09
CA ASP A 62 -3.07 19.54 -3.07
C ASP A 62 -1.66 20.08 -3.32
N CYS A 63 -1.50 21.40 -3.27
CA CYS A 63 -0.19 22.06 -3.31
C CYS A 63 0.47 22.01 -1.92
N GLY A 64 1.77 21.71 -1.85
CA GLY A 64 2.51 21.62 -0.59
C GLY A 64 3.34 20.33 -0.50
N GLN A 65 3.95 20.08 0.66
CA GLN A 65 4.66 18.83 0.90
C GLN A 65 3.67 17.69 1.14
N GLN A 66 3.73 16.69 0.27
CA GLN A 66 2.91 15.49 0.32
C GLN A 66 3.82 14.28 0.44
N GLY A 67 3.40 13.32 1.25
CA GLY A 67 4.09 12.06 1.45
C GLY A 67 3.20 10.90 1.06
N PHE A 68 3.83 9.78 0.72
CA PHE A 68 3.16 8.49 0.61
C PHE A 68 4.07 7.38 1.11
N ALA A 69 3.47 6.28 1.52
CA ALA A 69 4.15 5.04 1.84
C ALA A 69 3.28 3.86 1.35
N VAL A 70 3.92 2.76 0.98
CA VAL A 70 3.22 1.53 0.62
C VAL A 70 3.16 0.62 1.84
N ARG A 71 1.99 0.02 2.07
CA ARG A 71 1.83 -0.99 3.10
C ARG A 71 1.18 -2.26 2.59
N VAL A 72 1.59 -3.39 3.17
CA VAL A 72 1.00 -4.70 2.91
C VAL A 72 0.28 -5.16 4.17
N LEU A 73 -0.98 -5.59 4.00
CA LEU A 73 -1.85 -6.07 5.07
C LEU A 73 -2.33 -7.49 4.74
N PRO A 74 -2.50 -8.38 5.73
CA PRO A 74 -3.20 -9.64 5.50
C PRO A 74 -4.67 -9.37 5.17
N GLN A 75 -5.25 -10.13 4.25
CA GLN A 75 -6.66 -10.06 3.88
C GLN A 75 -7.26 -11.46 3.83
N ASN A 76 -8.47 -11.61 4.37
CA ASN A 76 -9.29 -12.80 4.20
C ASN A 76 -10.73 -12.34 3.94
N ALA A 77 -11.40 -12.95 2.95
CA ALA A 77 -12.79 -12.64 2.60
C ALA A 77 -13.77 -12.86 3.76
N GLU A 78 -13.46 -13.78 4.68
CA GLU A 78 -14.35 -14.14 5.80
C GLU A 78 -14.04 -13.39 7.10
N VAL A 79 -12.93 -12.65 7.16
CA VAL A 79 -12.51 -11.94 8.38
C VAL A 79 -12.30 -10.47 8.04
N PRO A 80 -13.15 -9.55 8.56
CA PRO A 80 -12.91 -8.12 8.36
C PRO A 80 -11.53 -7.76 8.94
N LEU A 81 -10.78 -6.97 8.16
CA LEU A 81 -9.40 -6.62 8.47
C LEU A 81 -9.26 -6.20 9.94
N ARG A 82 -8.62 -7.07 10.73
CA ARG A 82 -8.15 -6.69 12.06
C ARG A 82 -6.85 -5.93 11.82
N LEU A 83 -6.84 -4.62 12.08
CA LEU A 83 -5.62 -3.81 12.08
C LEU A 83 -4.75 -4.29 13.25
N GLU A 84 -4.05 -5.41 13.05
CA GLU A 84 -3.03 -5.91 13.97
C GLU A 84 -1.70 -5.26 13.57
N PRO A 85 -1.17 -4.32 14.36
CA PRO A 85 0.00 -3.51 13.96
C PRO A 85 1.23 -4.36 13.59
N GLY A 86 1.34 -5.58 14.13
CA GLY A 86 2.45 -6.50 13.88
C GLY A 86 2.47 -7.14 12.48
N LEU A 87 1.41 -6.97 11.68
CA LEU A 87 1.30 -7.55 10.33
C LEU A 87 1.39 -6.49 9.22
N ILE A 88 1.76 -5.26 9.57
CA ILE A 88 1.93 -4.17 8.60
C ILE A 88 3.40 -4.06 8.23
N ARG A 89 3.71 -4.28 6.94
CA ARG A 89 5.03 -3.96 6.38
C ARG A 89 4.95 -2.61 5.68
N TRP A 90 5.85 -1.70 6.03
CA TRP A 90 6.02 -0.39 5.41
C TRP A 90 7.26 -0.38 4.52
N GLY A 91 7.18 0.30 3.39
CA GLY A 91 8.27 0.53 2.45
C GLY A 91 8.04 1.77 1.59
#